data_AF-A0A2S5W5M9-F1
#
_entry.id   AF-A0A2S5W5M9-F1
#
_cell.length_a   1.000
_cell.length_b   1.000
_cell.length_c   1.000
_cell.angle_alpha   90.00
_cell.angle_beta   90.00
_cell.angle_gamma   90.00
#
_symmetry.space_group_name_H-M   'P 1'
#
loop_
_entity.id
_entity.type
_entity.pdbx_description
1 polymer ?
#
loop_
_entity_poly.entity_id
_entity_poly.type
_entity_poly.pdbx_seq_one_letter_code
_entity_poly.pdbx_strand_id
1 'polypeptide(L)'
;MILENNHQGASMIRDELTQSGFEDLAYALDEIERQTNKWWSNSQMWWFTDHTAEHSRRVARYCEKLAHAKVLPAGMELNVIERFLLAAAAWVHDIGMQSPHVVDSPAKANAVRRAHPERSRQLIDDRTFQTGLNDPILADAIGRLAHSHGTEFYRVVVDDMDAEQTIRDHRVRLPLLSALLLLADELDLHNERAIAPIGDVNLPPLSAAHWLKHQFVSAVAFELLADGDVEIVIETAKPRNMNSLLAASLQQWIVVKLQIQIGMVEREIRQGFRGDFRISRRVRVVQRSIGSTNDLITPEVIAVVENENAVAALINHKEVLATVQKTVNVGGAIQILGPFGPNSRDAHGREDLLEAILRRSTVDGHEVVRHWRLDSTSRPTAADILCSWAQEAGIAIRPGFENETELTQRTELLGALVSKLNDGPSHFVLSASSVDELGKGDLKFLIRTVCPQLMVLPNVSIVLSASSAFATEQNWEGIPIGPVSAAARGIYLSRYMDGKDAELVAQNTEEYSAVKRYAIREIVS
;
A
#
# COMPACT_ATOMS: atom_id res chain seq x y z
N MET A 1 20.36 19.26 -16.43
CA MET A 1 19.87 20.18 -17.48
C MET A 1 18.38 19.91 -17.77
N ILE A 2 17.54 19.81 -16.73
CA ILE A 2 16.08 19.57 -16.81
C ILE A 2 15.29 20.58 -15.91
N LEU A 3 15.97 21.44 -15.14
CA LEU A 3 15.33 22.25 -14.10
C LEU A 3 14.81 23.63 -14.54
N GLU A 4 14.99 24.05 -15.80
CA GLU A 4 14.63 25.42 -16.24
C GLU A 4 13.19 25.60 -16.77
N ASN A 5 12.35 24.55 -16.86
CA ASN A 5 10.98 24.67 -17.38
C ASN A 5 9.86 24.71 -16.32
N ASN A 6 10.20 24.93 -15.03
CA ASN A 6 9.26 24.71 -13.92
C ASN A 6 8.05 25.68 -13.85
N HIS A 7 8.05 26.80 -14.58
CA HIS A 7 6.92 27.76 -14.59
C HIS A 7 6.06 27.72 -15.85
N GLN A 8 6.39 26.90 -16.86
CA GLN A 8 5.73 27.01 -18.17
C GLN A 8 4.32 26.41 -18.24
N GLY A 9 4.05 25.26 -17.62
CA GLY A 9 2.79 24.51 -17.83
C GLY A 9 1.51 25.29 -17.50
N ALA A 10 1.43 25.83 -16.29
CA ALA A 10 0.23 26.53 -15.84
C ALA A 10 0.01 27.87 -16.57
N SER A 11 1.08 28.54 -17.03
CA SER A 11 0.98 29.72 -17.90
C SER A 11 0.41 29.34 -19.27
N MET A 12 0.86 28.21 -19.82
CA MET A 12 0.42 27.74 -21.14
C MET A 12 -1.08 27.44 -21.19
N ILE A 13 -1.64 26.79 -20.15
CA ILE A 13 -3.09 26.48 -20.11
C ILE A 13 -3.92 27.78 -20.04
N ARG A 14 -3.48 28.78 -19.28
CA ARG A 14 -4.18 30.09 -19.20
C ARG A 14 -4.18 30.82 -20.53
N ASP A 15 -3.04 30.83 -21.21
CA ASP A 15 -2.90 31.45 -22.52
C ASP A 15 -3.80 30.73 -23.54
N GLU A 16 -3.84 29.40 -23.51
CA GLU A 16 -4.70 28.58 -24.37
C GLU A 16 -6.20 28.83 -24.10
N LEU A 17 -6.60 28.91 -22.83
CA LEU A 17 -7.97 29.25 -22.43
C LEU A 17 -8.38 30.63 -22.93
N THR A 18 -7.52 31.63 -22.72
CA THR A 18 -7.76 33.02 -23.16
C THR A 18 -7.85 33.10 -24.69
N GLN A 19 -6.93 32.46 -25.42
CA GLN A 19 -6.95 32.41 -26.89
C GLN A 19 -8.17 31.69 -27.46
N SER A 20 -8.74 30.76 -26.68
CA SER A 20 -9.95 30.01 -27.04
C SER A 20 -11.25 30.70 -26.61
N GLY A 21 -11.19 31.90 -26.01
CA GLY A 21 -12.37 32.66 -25.56
C GLY A 21 -12.98 32.15 -24.25
N PHE A 22 -12.17 31.52 -23.40
CA PHE A 22 -12.54 31.04 -22.06
C PHE A 22 -11.82 31.83 -20.95
N GLU A 23 -11.88 33.17 -21.02
CA GLU A 23 -11.23 34.05 -20.05
C GLU A 23 -11.74 33.84 -18.62
N ASP A 24 -13.01 33.45 -18.46
CA ASP A 24 -13.60 33.13 -17.17
C ASP A 24 -12.96 31.88 -16.54
N LEU A 25 -12.60 30.89 -17.35
CA LEU A 25 -11.90 29.68 -16.89
C LEU A 25 -10.44 29.95 -16.58
N ALA A 26 -9.76 30.79 -17.37
CA ALA A 26 -8.41 31.24 -17.07
C ALA A 26 -8.37 31.95 -15.70
N TYR A 27 -9.34 32.85 -15.46
CA TYR A 27 -9.51 33.52 -14.17
C TYR A 27 -9.84 32.52 -13.03
N ALA A 28 -10.73 31.56 -13.28
CA ALA A 28 -11.06 30.55 -12.27
C ALA A 28 -9.85 29.69 -11.89
N LEU A 29 -8.98 29.34 -12.85
CA LEU A 29 -7.75 28.61 -12.56
C LEU A 29 -6.81 29.45 -11.67
N ASP A 30 -6.62 30.74 -11.96
CA ASP A 30 -5.86 31.65 -11.10
C ASP A 30 -6.41 31.69 -9.67
N GLU A 31 -7.74 31.78 -9.56
CA GLU A 31 -8.41 31.84 -8.26
C GLU A 31 -8.25 30.52 -7.49
N ILE A 32 -8.39 29.37 -8.16
CA ILE A 32 -8.14 28.04 -7.57
C ILE A 32 -6.71 27.96 -7.03
N GLU A 33 -5.71 28.31 -7.85
CA GLU A 33 -4.31 28.27 -7.41
C GLU A 33 -4.09 29.17 -6.20
N ARG A 34 -4.60 30.41 -6.25
CA ARG A 34 -4.48 31.37 -5.15
C ARG A 34 -5.13 30.85 -3.87
N GLN A 35 -6.31 30.26 -3.98
CA GLN A 35 -7.06 29.71 -2.84
C GLN A 35 -6.40 28.45 -2.29
N THR A 36 -5.85 27.56 -3.13
CA THR A 36 -5.05 26.41 -2.68
C THR A 36 -3.80 26.87 -1.93
N ASN A 37 -3.07 27.87 -2.44
CA ASN A 37 -1.92 28.45 -1.72
C ASN A 37 -2.33 29.00 -0.34
N LYS A 38 -3.45 29.71 -0.28
CA LYS A 38 -3.98 30.22 1.00
C LYS A 38 -4.40 29.08 1.93
N TRP A 39 -5.09 28.06 1.42
CA TRP A 39 -5.55 26.89 2.17
C TRP A 39 -4.39 26.16 2.84
N TRP A 40 -3.27 26.02 2.12
CA TRP A 40 -2.08 25.33 2.61
C TRP A 40 -1.08 26.21 3.38
N SER A 41 -1.33 27.51 3.49
CA SER A 41 -0.45 28.43 4.24
C SER A 41 -0.35 28.10 5.74
N ASN A 42 -1.30 27.33 6.28
CA ASN A 42 -1.29 26.80 7.63
C ASN A 42 -1.56 25.28 7.62
N SER A 43 -0.53 24.48 7.35
CA SER A 43 -0.66 23.02 7.27
C SER A 43 -0.98 22.40 8.63
N GLN A 44 -2.18 21.81 8.76
CA GLN A 44 -2.60 21.10 9.98
C GLN A 44 -1.99 19.69 10.08
N MET A 45 -1.33 19.21 9.03
CA MET A 45 -0.78 17.85 8.91
C MET A 45 0.70 17.86 8.49
N TRP A 46 1.45 18.77 9.09
CA TRP A 46 2.89 19.00 8.83
C TRP A 46 3.79 17.77 9.08
N TRP A 47 3.29 16.75 9.78
CA TRP A 47 4.02 15.52 10.10
C TRP A 47 3.81 14.40 9.06
N PHE A 48 3.03 14.65 7.99
CA PHE A 48 3.02 13.81 6.79
C PHE A 48 3.92 14.39 5.71
N THR A 49 3.89 13.79 4.53
CA THR A 49 4.57 14.29 3.34
C THR A 49 4.00 15.65 2.89
N ASP A 50 4.66 16.31 1.95
CA ASP A 50 4.21 17.54 1.33
C ASP A 50 2.83 17.36 0.66
N HIS A 51 1.84 18.12 1.13
CA HIS A 51 0.52 18.29 0.50
C HIS A 51 0.28 19.78 0.19
N THR A 52 1.32 20.62 0.16
CA THR A 52 1.19 22.05 -0.10
C THR A 52 0.85 22.33 -1.58
N ALA A 53 0.69 23.61 -1.91
CA ALA A 53 0.56 24.05 -3.31
C ALA A 53 1.70 23.55 -4.23
N GLU A 54 2.90 23.28 -3.70
CA GLU A 54 3.98 22.69 -4.51
C GLU A 54 3.65 21.28 -4.97
N HIS A 55 3.05 20.45 -4.11
CA HIS A 55 2.59 19.11 -4.47
C HIS A 55 1.54 19.17 -5.59
N SER A 56 0.49 19.96 -5.41
CA SER A 56 -0.53 20.19 -6.44
C SER A 56 0.07 20.62 -7.78
N ARG A 57 1.07 21.51 -7.77
CA ARG A 57 1.77 21.94 -8.98
C ARG A 57 2.54 20.80 -9.64
N ARG A 58 3.23 19.96 -8.88
CA ARG A 58 3.95 18.78 -9.42
C ARG A 58 2.97 17.77 -10.02
N VAL A 59 1.84 17.50 -9.35
CA VAL A 59 0.77 16.64 -9.88
C VAL A 59 0.22 17.19 -11.20
N ALA A 60 -0.10 18.48 -11.28
CA ALA A 60 -0.54 19.12 -12.52
C ALA A 60 0.48 18.94 -13.67
N ARG A 61 1.79 19.05 -13.38
CA ARG A 61 2.84 18.78 -14.38
C ARG A 61 2.89 17.30 -14.80
N TYR A 62 2.67 16.36 -13.89
CA TYR A 62 2.58 14.94 -14.27
C TYR A 62 1.34 14.66 -15.12
N CYS A 63 0.19 15.28 -14.80
CA CYS A 63 -1.00 15.25 -15.64
C CYS A 63 -0.69 15.75 -17.06
N GLU A 64 -0.02 16.90 -17.20
CA GLU A 64 0.41 17.42 -18.50
C GLU A 64 1.36 16.46 -19.23
N LYS A 65 2.38 15.92 -18.55
CA LYS A 65 3.33 14.96 -19.16
C LYS A 65 2.63 13.72 -19.69
N LEU A 66 1.65 13.19 -18.95
CA LEU A 66 0.86 12.03 -19.37
C LEU A 66 -0.07 12.41 -20.54
N ALA A 67 -0.74 13.56 -20.47
CA ALA A 67 -1.65 14.07 -21.50
C ALA A 67 -0.94 14.53 -22.78
N HIS A 68 0.37 14.77 -22.73
CA HIS A 68 1.23 15.20 -23.83
C HIS A 68 2.39 14.24 -24.08
N ALA A 69 2.26 12.99 -23.66
CA ALA A 69 3.27 11.99 -23.99
C ALA A 69 3.47 12.03 -25.52
N LYS A 70 4.73 12.17 -25.97
CA LYS A 70 5.10 12.42 -27.39
C LYS A 70 4.61 11.37 -28.39
N VAL A 71 3.95 10.33 -27.88
CA VAL A 71 3.43 9.17 -28.56
C VAL A 71 1.97 9.34 -28.96
N LEU A 72 1.24 10.31 -28.37
CA LEU A 72 -0.18 10.45 -28.65
C LEU A 72 -0.40 10.83 -30.13
N PRO A 73 -1.21 10.07 -30.88
CA PRO A 73 -1.56 10.42 -32.25
C PRO A 73 -2.26 11.78 -32.30
N ALA A 74 -2.05 12.51 -33.39
CA ALA A 74 -2.73 13.77 -33.63
C ALA A 74 -4.26 13.58 -33.57
N GLY A 75 -4.95 14.44 -32.83
CA GLY A 75 -6.39 14.39 -32.60
C GLY A 75 -6.83 13.57 -31.37
N MET A 76 -5.88 13.04 -30.60
CA MET A 76 -6.16 12.38 -29.31
C MET A 76 -5.84 13.24 -28.10
N GLU A 77 -5.30 14.44 -28.32
CA GLU A 77 -4.96 15.37 -27.27
C GLU A 77 -6.18 15.72 -26.42
N LEU A 78 -5.93 16.08 -25.16
CA LEU A 78 -6.98 16.71 -24.35
C LEU A 78 -7.36 18.04 -24.98
N ASN A 79 -8.67 18.30 -25.10
CA ASN A 79 -9.14 19.62 -25.51
C ASN A 79 -8.99 20.64 -24.37
N VAL A 80 -9.20 21.91 -24.68
CA VAL A 80 -8.97 23.01 -23.74
C VAL A 80 -9.81 22.90 -22.44
N ILE A 81 -11.04 22.40 -22.51
CA ILE A 81 -11.90 22.19 -21.33
C ILE A 81 -11.42 21.00 -20.50
N GLU A 82 -11.01 19.91 -21.15
CA GLU A 82 -10.41 18.75 -20.45
C GLU A 82 -9.12 19.13 -19.73
N ARG A 83 -8.26 19.94 -20.35
CA ARG A 83 -7.02 20.45 -19.73
C ARG A 83 -7.32 21.34 -18.52
N PHE A 84 -8.28 22.25 -18.65
CA PHE A 84 -8.73 23.08 -17.53
C PHE A 84 -9.22 22.21 -16.36
N LEU A 85 -10.13 21.27 -16.62
CA LEU A 85 -10.69 20.39 -15.58
C LEU A 85 -9.60 19.57 -14.89
N LEU A 86 -8.66 19.00 -15.64
CA LEU A 86 -7.58 18.19 -15.09
C LEU A 86 -6.60 19.03 -14.25
N ALA A 87 -6.23 20.23 -14.72
CA ALA A 87 -5.37 21.14 -13.98
C ALA A 87 -6.04 21.64 -12.70
N ALA A 88 -7.30 22.07 -12.79
CA ALA A 88 -8.10 22.50 -11.65
C ALA A 88 -8.24 21.37 -10.61
N ALA A 89 -8.56 20.15 -11.05
CA ALA A 89 -8.65 18.99 -10.17
C ALA A 89 -7.31 18.64 -9.49
N ALA A 90 -6.19 18.70 -10.21
CA ALA A 90 -4.86 18.51 -9.61
C ALA A 90 -4.56 19.53 -8.50
N TRP A 91 -5.04 20.77 -8.64
CA TRP A 91 -4.91 21.80 -7.61
C TRP A 91 -5.77 21.59 -6.37
N VAL A 92 -6.89 20.89 -6.50
CA VAL A 92 -7.85 20.73 -5.38
C VAL A 92 -7.96 19.30 -4.87
N HIS A 93 -7.31 18.31 -5.48
CA HIS A 93 -7.52 16.89 -5.14
C HIS A 93 -7.29 16.58 -3.66
N ASP A 94 -6.32 17.25 -3.03
CA ASP A 94 -5.92 17.03 -1.65
C ASP A 94 -6.50 18.02 -0.63
N ILE A 95 -7.36 18.99 -1.00
CA ILE A 95 -7.82 20.01 -0.03
C ILE A 95 -8.54 19.41 1.18
N GLY A 96 -9.15 18.23 1.05
CA GLY A 96 -9.79 17.46 2.11
C GLY A 96 -8.82 16.88 3.15
N MET A 97 -7.51 16.91 2.88
CA MET A 97 -6.49 16.56 3.86
C MET A 97 -6.46 17.58 5.02
N GLN A 98 -6.84 18.84 4.79
CA GLN A 98 -7.04 19.80 5.89
C GLN A 98 -8.26 19.39 6.72
N SER A 99 -8.03 19.07 7.99
CA SER A 99 -9.08 18.66 8.92
C SER A 99 -9.11 19.58 10.15
N PRO A 100 -10.22 20.26 10.43
CA PRO A 100 -10.37 21.15 11.58
C PRO A 100 -10.31 20.38 12.91
N HIS A 101 -10.42 19.04 12.87
CA HIS A 101 -10.23 18.20 14.04
C HIS A 101 -8.74 18.02 14.30
N VAL A 102 -8.32 18.31 15.53
CA VAL A 102 -6.96 18.02 15.99
C VAL A 102 -6.66 16.54 15.78
N VAL A 103 -5.72 16.27 14.89
CA VAL A 103 -5.21 14.92 14.64
C VAL A 103 -4.18 14.61 15.71
N ASP A 104 -4.65 14.13 16.85
CA ASP A 104 -3.85 13.83 18.05
C ASP A 104 -3.28 12.41 18.06
N SER A 105 -3.57 11.59 17.04
CA SER A 105 -3.16 10.19 16.98
C SER A 105 -2.96 9.69 15.54
N PRO A 106 -2.04 8.73 15.32
CA PRO A 106 -1.84 8.10 14.01
C PRO A 106 -3.12 7.49 13.41
N ALA A 107 -3.99 6.93 14.25
CA ALA A 107 -5.24 6.32 13.79
C ALA A 107 -6.23 7.36 13.20
N LYS A 108 -6.45 8.49 13.90
CA LYS A 108 -7.29 9.58 13.38
C LYS A 108 -6.70 10.17 12.10
N ALA A 109 -5.38 10.24 12.03
CA ALA A 109 -4.70 10.75 10.86
C ALA A 109 -4.87 9.87 9.64
N ASN A 110 -4.75 8.56 9.82
CA ASN A 110 -5.00 7.61 8.76
C ASN A 110 -6.49 7.63 8.34
N ALA A 111 -7.41 7.90 9.27
CA ALA A 111 -8.82 8.10 8.92
C ALA A 111 -9.03 9.35 8.03
N VAL A 112 -8.40 10.50 8.37
CA VAL A 112 -8.41 11.69 7.50
C VAL A 112 -7.82 11.36 6.14
N ARG A 113 -6.66 10.69 6.10
CA ARG A 113 -6.00 10.26 4.86
C ARG A 113 -6.85 9.30 4.04
N ARG A 114 -7.73 8.50 4.63
CA ARG A 114 -8.62 7.63 3.84
C ARG A 114 -9.83 8.38 3.31
N ALA A 115 -10.35 9.36 4.04
CA ALA A 115 -11.55 10.11 3.66
C ALA A 115 -11.29 11.37 2.82
N HIS A 116 -10.04 11.81 2.67
CA HIS A 116 -9.74 13.09 2.01
C HIS A 116 -10.24 13.23 0.57
N PRO A 117 -10.31 12.20 -0.31
CA PRO A 117 -10.79 12.38 -1.67
C PRO A 117 -12.28 12.75 -1.69
N GLU A 118 -13.10 12.01 -0.92
CA GLU A 118 -14.52 12.31 -0.73
C GLU A 118 -14.70 13.70 -0.12
N ARG A 119 -13.89 14.03 0.89
CA ARG A 119 -13.96 15.32 1.55
C ARG A 119 -13.55 16.49 0.64
N SER A 120 -12.56 16.32 -0.23
CA SER A 120 -12.18 17.33 -1.22
C SER A 120 -13.37 17.68 -2.11
N ARG A 121 -14.15 16.68 -2.54
CA ARG A 121 -15.41 16.90 -3.25
C ARG A 121 -16.42 17.67 -2.39
N GLN A 122 -16.67 17.23 -1.16
CA GLN A 122 -17.62 17.91 -0.26
C GLN A 122 -17.29 19.39 -0.06
N LEU A 123 -16.01 19.72 0.10
CA LEU A 123 -15.56 21.11 0.27
C LEU A 123 -15.83 21.98 -0.97
N ILE A 124 -15.80 21.40 -2.17
CA ILE A 124 -16.14 22.06 -3.43
C ILE A 124 -17.66 22.23 -3.54
N ASP A 125 -18.42 21.15 -3.29
CA ASP A 125 -19.89 21.12 -3.39
C ASP A 125 -20.54 22.11 -2.42
N ASP A 126 -20.05 22.15 -1.17
CA ASP A 126 -20.53 23.06 -0.11
C ASP A 126 -19.98 24.49 -0.26
N ARG A 127 -19.14 24.75 -1.27
CA ARG A 127 -18.45 26.03 -1.51
C ARG A 127 -17.62 26.52 -0.32
N THR A 128 -17.21 25.59 0.55
CA THR A 128 -16.27 25.89 1.63
C THR A 128 -14.90 26.25 1.05
N PHE A 129 -14.51 25.60 -0.05
CA PHE A 129 -13.39 26.00 -0.88
C PHE A 129 -13.90 26.82 -2.07
N GLN A 130 -13.41 28.05 -2.21
CA GLN A 130 -13.83 28.95 -3.28
C GLN A 130 -13.03 28.66 -4.56
N THR A 131 -13.68 28.08 -5.56
CA THR A 131 -13.05 27.78 -6.87
C THR A 131 -13.11 28.95 -7.86
N GLY A 132 -13.83 30.03 -7.54
CA GLY A 132 -14.12 31.11 -8.49
C GLY A 132 -15.07 30.73 -9.63
N LEU A 133 -15.53 29.46 -9.67
CA LEU A 133 -16.48 28.98 -10.67
C LEU A 133 -17.93 29.30 -10.25
N ASN A 134 -18.66 29.93 -11.17
CA ASN A 134 -20.12 30.08 -11.05
C ASN A 134 -20.88 28.96 -11.77
N ASP A 135 -20.19 28.16 -12.57
CA ASP A 135 -20.74 27.06 -13.36
C ASP A 135 -20.79 25.77 -12.52
N PRO A 136 -21.99 25.30 -12.11
CA PRO A 136 -22.12 24.13 -11.25
C PRO A 136 -21.72 22.83 -11.95
N ILE A 137 -21.78 22.75 -13.29
CA ILE A 137 -21.41 21.55 -14.04
C ILE A 137 -19.88 21.39 -14.01
N LEU A 138 -19.14 22.49 -14.19
CA LEU A 138 -17.68 22.47 -14.05
C LEU A 138 -17.24 22.17 -12.61
N ALA A 139 -17.94 22.72 -11.62
CA ALA A 139 -17.65 22.45 -10.21
C ALA A 139 -17.87 20.96 -9.86
N ASP A 140 -19.00 20.36 -10.26
CA ASP A 140 -19.25 18.92 -10.05
C ASP A 140 -18.21 18.05 -10.78
N ALA A 141 -17.84 18.39 -12.02
CA ALA A 141 -16.80 17.69 -12.75
C ALA A 141 -15.46 17.69 -11.98
N ILE A 142 -15.01 18.85 -11.49
CA ILE A 142 -13.78 18.97 -10.68
C ILE A 142 -13.91 18.18 -9.37
N GLY A 143 -15.05 18.28 -8.68
CA GLY A 143 -15.32 17.55 -7.45
C GLY A 143 -15.27 16.03 -7.65
N ARG A 144 -15.85 15.52 -8.74
CA ARG A 144 -15.77 14.09 -9.09
C ARG A 144 -14.35 13.65 -9.42
N LEU A 145 -13.59 14.43 -10.17
CA LEU A 145 -12.18 14.14 -10.44
C LEU A 145 -11.37 14.10 -9.14
N ALA A 146 -11.53 15.10 -8.26
CA ALA A 146 -10.92 15.13 -6.94
C ALA A 146 -11.36 13.95 -6.07
N HIS A 147 -12.59 13.45 -6.17
CA HIS A 147 -13.01 12.26 -5.44
C HIS A 147 -12.34 10.98 -5.98
N SER A 148 -12.22 10.87 -7.30
CA SER A 148 -11.72 9.68 -7.98
C SER A 148 -10.24 9.38 -7.73
N HIS A 149 -9.41 10.36 -7.32
CA HIS A 149 -7.98 10.14 -7.11
C HIS A 149 -7.69 9.21 -5.90
N GLY A 150 -8.68 8.93 -5.05
CA GLY A 150 -8.53 7.93 -4.00
C GLY A 150 -8.67 6.51 -4.53
N THR A 151 -7.67 5.65 -4.28
CA THR A 151 -7.69 4.23 -4.70
C THR A 151 -8.95 3.47 -4.27
N GLU A 152 -9.50 3.77 -3.09
CA GLU A 152 -10.73 3.12 -2.58
C GLU A 152 -12.00 3.63 -3.27
N PHE A 153 -11.98 4.83 -3.84
CA PHE A 153 -13.13 5.49 -4.47
C PHE A 153 -13.13 5.41 -5.99
N TYR A 154 -11.95 5.25 -6.61
CA TYR A 154 -11.76 5.37 -8.05
C TYR A 154 -12.80 4.59 -8.85
N ARG A 155 -12.96 3.29 -8.60
CA ARG A 155 -13.92 2.46 -9.37
C ARG A 155 -15.36 2.89 -9.16
N VAL A 156 -15.78 3.13 -7.91
CA VAL A 156 -17.15 3.55 -7.59
C VAL A 156 -17.48 4.88 -8.29
N VAL A 157 -16.54 5.82 -8.32
CA VAL A 157 -16.75 7.14 -8.92
C VAL A 157 -16.70 7.08 -10.45
N VAL A 158 -15.74 6.36 -11.02
CA VAL A 158 -15.53 6.28 -12.48
C VAL A 158 -16.61 5.44 -13.16
N ASP A 159 -17.08 4.35 -12.54
CA ASP A 159 -18.15 3.52 -13.09
C ASP A 159 -19.52 4.25 -13.09
N ASP A 160 -19.67 5.31 -12.28
CA ASP A 160 -20.84 6.22 -12.26
C ASP A 160 -20.72 7.37 -13.29
N MET A 161 -19.57 7.57 -13.90
CA MET A 161 -19.38 8.59 -14.92
C MET A 161 -19.80 8.08 -16.30
N ASP A 162 -20.47 8.94 -17.07
CA ASP A 162 -20.58 8.73 -18.50
C ASP A 162 -19.18 8.68 -19.13
N ALA A 163 -19.00 7.78 -20.11
CA ALA A 163 -17.75 7.71 -20.86
C ALA A 163 -17.36 9.08 -21.43
N GLU A 164 -18.39 9.84 -21.85
CA GLU A 164 -18.26 11.16 -22.46
C GLU A 164 -19.46 12.03 -22.14
N GLN A 165 -19.21 13.29 -21.86
CA GLN A 165 -20.25 14.29 -21.62
C GLN A 165 -19.91 15.58 -22.37
N THR A 166 -20.93 16.38 -22.70
CA THR A 166 -20.74 17.70 -23.31
C THR A 166 -20.72 18.77 -22.23
N ILE A 167 -19.59 19.45 -22.05
CA ILE A 167 -19.45 20.62 -21.18
C ILE A 167 -19.00 21.79 -22.04
N ARG A 168 -19.79 22.88 -22.04
CA ARG A 168 -19.54 24.09 -22.83
C ARG A 168 -19.23 23.78 -24.30
N ASP A 169 -20.07 22.94 -24.92
CA ASP A 169 -19.93 22.47 -26.30
C ASP A 169 -18.67 21.63 -26.62
N HIS A 170 -17.90 21.24 -25.61
CA HIS A 170 -16.77 20.32 -25.74
C HIS A 170 -17.12 18.93 -25.20
N ARG A 171 -16.69 17.90 -25.92
CA ARG A 171 -16.72 16.49 -25.46
C ARG A 171 -15.64 16.29 -24.40
N VAL A 172 -16.03 15.90 -23.20
CA VAL A 172 -15.15 15.71 -22.04
C VAL A 172 -15.18 14.25 -21.62
N ARG A 173 -14.00 13.63 -21.50
CA ARG A 173 -13.81 12.24 -21.09
C ARG A 173 -13.43 12.17 -19.61
N LEU A 174 -14.38 12.37 -18.69
CA LEU A 174 -14.07 12.37 -17.24
C LEU A 174 -13.39 11.09 -16.74
N PRO A 175 -13.74 9.87 -17.20
CA PRO A 175 -13.01 8.66 -16.81
C PRO A 175 -11.52 8.72 -17.16
N LEU A 176 -11.18 9.25 -18.35
CA LEU A 176 -9.78 9.45 -18.75
C LEU A 176 -9.08 10.46 -17.83
N LEU A 177 -9.72 11.59 -17.53
CA LEU A 177 -9.13 12.60 -16.65
C LEU A 177 -8.92 12.08 -15.22
N SER A 178 -9.85 11.26 -14.72
CA SER A 178 -9.75 10.58 -13.43
C SER A 178 -8.54 9.64 -13.38
N ALA A 179 -8.36 8.85 -14.44
CA ALA A 179 -7.21 7.98 -14.62
C ALA A 179 -5.88 8.74 -14.63
N LEU A 180 -5.81 9.83 -15.39
CA LEU A 180 -4.61 10.67 -15.48
C LEU A 180 -4.27 11.30 -14.13
N LEU A 181 -5.27 11.80 -13.39
CA LEU A 181 -5.07 12.42 -12.08
C LEU A 181 -4.58 11.41 -11.03
N LEU A 182 -5.24 10.24 -10.92
CA LEU A 182 -4.85 9.18 -9.99
C LEU A 182 -3.40 8.75 -10.23
N LEU A 183 -3.02 8.55 -11.50
CA LEU A 183 -1.66 8.16 -11.83
C LEU A 183 -0.66 9.30 -11.61
N ALA A 184 -1.03 10.54 -11.91
CA ALA A 184 -0.17 11.70 -11.70
C ALA A 184 0.17 11.95 -10.23
N ASP A 185 -0.81 11.81 -9.32
CA ASP A 185 -0.54 11.88 -7.87
C ASP A 185 0.39 10.74 -7.42
N GLU A 186 0.12 9.51 -7.88
CA GLU A 186 0.97 8.39 -7.52
C GLU A 186 2.40 8.54 -8.06
N LEU A 187 2.60 9.26 -9.17
CA LEU A 187 3.91 9.52 -9.75
C LEU A 187 4.67 10.67 -9.10
N ASP A 188 4.04 11.50 -8.25
CA ASP A 188 4.75 12.44 -7.40
C ASP A 188 5.43 11.70 -6.22
N LEU A 189 6.36 10.79 -6.56
CA LEU A 189 7.15 10.01 -5.61
C LEU A 189 8.46 10.70 -5.24
N HIS A 190 8.81 11.79 -5.92
CA HIS A 190 10.09 12.47 -5.80
C HIS A 190 10.41 12.90 -4.36
N ASN A 191 11.69 12.96 -4.01
CA ASN A 191 12.17 13.35 -2.68
C ASN A 191 11.72 14.75 -2.22
N GLU A 192 11.36 15.64 -3.15
CA GLU A 192 10.73 16.94 -2.88
C GLU A 192 9.42 16.81 -2.10
N ARG A 193 8.77 15.63 -2.12
CA ARG A 193 7.57 15.35 -1.32
C ARG A 193 7.88 15.07 0.16
N ALA A 194 9.15 14.89 0.53
CA ALA A 194 9.61 14.71 1.91
C ALA A 194 10.39 15.93 2.43
N ILE A 195 9.69 17.06 2.54
CA ILE A 195 10.25 18.33 3.02
C ILE A 195 10.48 18.27 4.53
N ALA A 196 11.75 18.25 4.97
CA ALA A 196 12.15 18.27 6.39
C ALA A 196 11.24 19.16 7.26
N PRO A 197 10.68 18.64 8.37
CA PRO A 197 9.86 19.46 9.24
C PRO A 197 10.78 20.50 9.89
N ILE A 198 10.24 21.67 10.23
CA ILE A 198 11.02 22.70 10.91
C ILE A 198 11.23 22.26 12.35
N GLY A 199 12.47 21.90 12.69
CA GLY A 199 12.89 21.47 14.03
C GLY A 199 13.01 19.95 14.19
N ASP A 200 13.43 19.53 15.39
CA ASP A 200 13.58 18.12 15.75
C ASP A 200 12.21 17.50 16.04
N VAL A 201 11.51 17.10 14.99
CA VAL A 201 10.23 16.42 15.11
C VAL A 201 10.45 14.90 15.06
N ASN A 202 10.00 14.23 16.11
CA ASN A 202 9.78 12.79 16.06
C ASN A 202 8.53 12.45 15.22
N LEU A 203 8.72 11.98 13.99
CA LEU A 203 7.63 11.56 13.11
C LEU A 203 7.07 10.20 13.59
N PRO A 204 5.74 10.01 13.58
CA PRO A 204 5.17 8.67 13.77
C PRO A 204 5.76 7.68 12.74
N PRO A 205 6.00 6.40 13.11
CA PRO A 205 6.66 5.43 12.23
C PRO A 205 6.05 5.31 10.84
N LEU A 206 4.72 5.36 10.74
CA LEU A 206 4.02 5.34 9.45
C LEU A 206 4.43 6.52 8.57
N SER A 207 4.40 7.73 9.12
CA SER A 207 4.79 8.93 8.38
C SER A 207 6.28 8.90 8.02
N ALA A 208 7.15 8.51 8.96
CA ALA A 208 8.57 8.35 8.70
C ALA A 208 8.86 7.33 7.57
N ALA A 209 8.11 6.23 7.48
CA ALA A 209 8.20 5.28 6.39
C ALA A 209 7.78 5.85 5.03
N HIS A 210 6.68 6.63 5.00
CA HIS A 210 6.27 7.35 3.80
C HIS A 210 7.33 8.37 3.36
N TRP A 211 7.91 9.10 4.30
CA TRP A 211 9.01 10.02 4.03
C TRP A 211 10.24 9.33 3.49
N LEU A 212 10.67 8.23 4.13
CA LEU A 212 11.78 7.41 3.68
C LEU A 212 11.55 6.91 2.25
N LYS A 213 10.32 6.49 1.91
CA LYS A 213 9.93 6.08 0.56
C LYS A 213 10.14 7.21 -0.46
N HIS A 214 9.73 8.44 -0.15
CA HIS A 214 9.93 9.58 -1.06
C HIS A 214 11.40 10.00 -1.16
N GLN A 215 12.13 10.06 -0.04
CA GLN A 215 13.56 10.36 -0.04
C GLN A 215 14.39 9.34 -0.82
N PHE A 216 13.91 8.10 -0.91
CA PHE A 216 14.52 7.03 -1.68
C PHE A 216 14.34 7.20 -3.19
N VAL A 217 13.42 8.03 -3.67
CA VAL A 217 13.19 8.29 -5.11
C VAL A 217 13.77 9.64 -5.51
N SER A 218 14.73 9.62 -6.44
CA SER A 218 15.41 10.83 -6.94
C SER A 218 14.88 11.34 -8.28
N ALA A 219 14.17 10.51 -9.04
CA ALA A 219 13.53 10.93 -10.28
C ALA A 219 12.45 9.93 -10.70
N VAL A 220 11.44 10.44 -11.40
CA VAL A 220 10.44 9.65 -12.13
C VAL A 220 10.44 10.12 -13.57
N ALA A 221 10.56 9.20 -14.51
CA ALA A 221 10.61 9.47 -15.94
C ALA A 221 9.67 8.52 -16.70
N PHE A 222 9.34 8.91 -17.93
CA PHE A 222 8.58 8.12 -18.89
C PHE A 222 9.49 7.80 -20.06
N GLU A 223 9.56 6.54 -20.44
CA GLU A 223 10.29 6.09 -21.63
C GLU A 223 9.35 5.40 -22.60
N LEU A 224 9.53 5.69 -23.89
CA LEU A 224 8.77 5.06 -24.95
C LEU A 224 9.43 3.74 -25.34
N LEU A 225 8.67 2.65 -25.24
CA LEU A 225 9.09 1.33 -25.69
C LEU A 225 8.94 1.18 -27.22
N ALA A 226 9.59 0.17 -27.78
CA ALA A 226 9.63 -0.06 -29.22
C ALA A 226 8.26 -0.41 -29.82
N ASP A 227 7.33 -0.91 -29.02
CA ASP A 227 5.95 -1.23 -29.38
C ASP A 227 4.96 -0.06 -29.22
N GLY A 228 5.43 1.08 -28.71
CA GLY A 228 4.61 2.27 -28.48
C GLY A 228 4.11 2.44 -27.04
N ASP A 229 4.34 1.45 -26.17
CA ASP A 229 3.93 1.54 -24.77
C ASP A 229 4.83 2.50 -23.98
N VAL A 230 4.28 3.15 -22.95
CA VAL A 230 5.05 4.00 -22.04
C VAL A 230 5.47 3.21 -20.81
N GLU A 231 6.78 3.07 -20.59
CA GLU A 231 7.36 2.52 -19.38
C GLU A 231 7.61 3.62 -18.35
N ILE A 232 7.31 3.34 -17.08
CA ILE A 232 7.64 4.20 -15.95
C ILE A 232 9.00 3.81 -15.41
N VAL A 233 9.91 4.79 -15.33
CA VAL A 233 11.28 4.61 -14.86
C VAL A 233 11.47 5.38 -13.57
N ILE A 234 11.86 4.68 -12.51
CA ILE A 234 12.12 5.26 -11.20
C ILE A 234 13.62 5.22 -10.94
N GLU A 235 14.21 6.39 -10.74
CA GLU A 235 15.57 6.47 -10.21
C GLU A 235 15.51 6.50 -8.69
N THR A 236 16.21 5.56 -8.05
CA THR A 236 16.29 5.48 -6.59
C THR A 236 17.68 5.87 -6.11
N ALA A 237 17.73 6.46 -4.92
CA ALA A 237 18.95 6.94 -4.31
C ALA A 237 19.14 6.27 -2.95
N LYS A 238 19.96 5.23 -2.90
CA LYS A 238 20.19 4.41 -1.69
C LYS A 238 21.08 5.15 -0.67
N PRO A 239 20.60 5.47 0.55
CA PRO A 239 21.42 6.03 1.62
C PRO A 239 22.50 5.06 2.10
N ARG A 240 23.61 5.58 2.64
CA ARG A 240 24.76 4.78 3.09
C ARG A 240 24.44 3.78 4.20
N ASN A 241 23.57 4.15 5.14
CA ASN A 241 23.15 3.30 6.27
C ASN A 241 22.00 2.35 5.92
N MET A 242 21.47 2.41 4.69
CA MET A 242 20.43 1.49 4.25
C MET A 242 21.04 0.17 3.78
N ASN A 243 20.69 -0.94 4.41
CA ASN A 243 21.10 -2.26 3.93
C ASN A 243 20.35 -2.64 2.63
N SER A 244 20.84 -3.67 1.91
CA SER A 244 20.24 -4.06 0.63
C SER A 244 18.84 -4.68 0.76
N LEU A 245 18.52 -5.31 1.90
CA LEU A 245 17.20 -5.91 2.14
C LEU A 245 16.12 -4.84 2.30
N LEU A 246 16.40 -3.79 3.08
CA LEU A 246 15.49 -2.65 3.22
C LEU A 246 15.33 -1.90 1.90
N ALA A 247 16.42 -1.69 1.16
CA ALA A 247 16.34 -1.06 -0.17
C ALA A 247 15.43 -1.86 -1.12
N ALA A 248 15.59 -3.19 -1.18
CA ALA A 248 14.73 -4.06 -1.96
C ALA A 248 13.26 -4.01 -1.49
N SER A 249 13.02 -3.94 -0.18
CA SER A 249 11.67 -3.84 0.39
C SER A 249 11.00 -2.52 0.04
N LEU A 250 11.72 -1.39 0.06
CA LEU A 250 11.21 -0.10 -0.39
C LEU A 250 10.92 -0.09 -1.89
N GLN A 251 11.81 -0.67 -2.71
CA GLN A 251 11.59 -0.82 -4.15
C GLN A 251 10.33 -1.63 -4.42
N GLN A 252 10.16 -2.76 -3.74
CA GLN A 252 8.97 -3.60 -3.86
C GLN A 252 7.70 -2.82 -3.50
N TRP A 253 7.72 -2.06 -2.39
CA TRP A 253 6.56 -1.27 -1.97
C TRP A 253 6.16 -0.23 -3.03
N ILE A 254 7.13 0.50 -3.57
CA ILE A 254 6.92 1.50 -4.62
C ILE A 254 6.38 0.85 -5.90
N VAL A 255 7.04 -0.21 -6.39
CA VAL A 255 6.69 -0.88 -7.65
C VAL A 255 5.29 -1.49 -7.57
N VAL A 256 4.98 -2.22 -6.49
CA VAL A 256 3.66 -2.83 -6.32
C VAL A 256 2.56 -1.78 -6.25
N LYS A 257 2.80 -0.66 -5.54
CA LYS A 257 1.81 0.42 -5.45
C LYS A 257 1.51 1.04 -6.82
N LEU A 258 2.55 1.34 -7.60
CA LEU A 258 2.39 1.85 -8.97
C LEU A 258 1.69 0.84 -9.88
N GLN A 259 2.07 -0.44 -9.84
CA GLN A 259 1.43 -1.50 -10.62
C GLN A 259 -0.07 -1.63 -10.32
N ILE A 260 -0.46 -1.50 -9.04
CA ILE A 260 -1.87 -1.46 -8.65
C ILE A 260 -2.58 -0.27 -9.31
N GLN A 261 -2.00 0.94 -9.27
CA GLN A 261 -2.64 2.10 -9.89
C GLN A 261 -2.69 2.00 -11.41
N ILE A 262 -1.61 1.55 -12.07
CA ILE A 262 -1.59 1.34 -13.53
C ILE A 262 -2.70 0.36 -13.94
N GLY A 263 -2.80 -0.80 -13.28
CA GLY A 263 -3.86 -1.77 -13.55
C GLY A 263 -5.26 -1.24 -13.25
N MET A 264 -5.39 -0.31 -12.32
CA MET A 264 -6.65 0.37 -12.01
C MET A 264 -7.07 1.35 -13.11
N VAL A 265 -6.14 2.12 -13.68
CA VAL A 265 -6.46 3.17 -14.65
C VAL A 265 -6.39 2.74 -16.11
N GLU A 266 -5.79 1.58 -16.40
CA GLU A 266 -5.49 1.13 -17.76
C GLU A 266 -6.72 1.10 -18.68
N ARG A 267 -7.89 0.70 -18.17
CA ARG A 267 -9.14 0.63 -18.95
C ARG A 267 -9.50 2.01 -19.49
N GLU A 268 -9.52 3.02 -18.61
CA GLU A 268 -9.91 4.39 -18.96
C GLU A 268 -8.87 5.06 -19.85
N ILE A 269 -7.57 4.81 -19.60
CA ILE A 269 -6.48 5.31 -20.44
C ILE A 269 -6.61 4.73 -21.85
N ARG A 270 -6.74 3.41 -21.97
CA ARG A 270 -6.86 2.73 -23.27
C ARG A 270 -8.11 3.17 -24.02
N GLN A 271 -9.25 3.30 -23.36
CA GLN A 271 -10.49 3.76 -24.00
C GLN A 271 -10.41 5.24 -24.41
N GLY A 272 -9.94 6.10 -23.51
CA GLY A 272 -9.85 7.54 -23.71
C GLY A 272 -8.90 7.94 -24.84
N PHE A 273 -7.85 7.14 -25.06
CA PHE A 273 -6.90 7.26 -26.18
C PHE A 273 -7.13 6.19 -27.27
N ARG A 274 -8.35 5.64 -27.37
CA ARG A 274 -8.80 4.73 -28.45
C ARG A 274 -7.88 3.52 -28.73
N GLY A 275 -7.10 3.08 -27.75
CA GLY A 275 -6.22 1.92 -27.80
C GLY A 275 -4.79 2.21 -28.20
N ASP A 276 -4.48 3.44 -28.62
CA ASP A 276 -3.18 3.84 -29.18
C ASP A 276 -2.16 4.28 -28.11
N PHE A 277 -2.62 4.44 -26.87
CA PHE A 277 -1.76 4.73 -25.74
C PHE A 277 -1.96 3.71 -24.63
N ARG A 278 -0.84 3.15 -24.16
CA ARG A 278 -0.80 2.19 -23.05
C ARG A 278 0.36 2.51 -22.14
N ILE A 279 0.16 2.20 -20.87
CA ILE A 279 1.20 2.31 -19.86
C ILE A 279 1.61 0.90 -19.52
N SER A 280 2.88 0.59 -19.74
CA SER A 280 3.45 -0.68 -19.37
C SER A 280 3.35 -0.87 -17.86
N ARG A 281 2.99 -2.08 -17.45
CA ARG A 281 2.98 -2.48 -16.04
C ARG A 281 4.36 -2.82 -15.50
N ARG A 282 5.35 -2.86 -16.39
CA ARG A 282 6.75 -2.93 -16.01
C ARG A 282 7.16 -1.57 -15.48
N VAL A 283 7.61 -1.56 -14.23
CA VAL A 283 8.18 -0.38 -13.60
C VAL A 283 9.67 -0.63 -13.47
N ARG A 284 10.46 0.08 -14.24
CA ARG A 284 11.91 -0.09 -14.23
C ARG A 284 12.52 0.75 -13.11
N VAL A 285 13.28 0.10 -12.24
CA VAL A 285 13.98 0.77 -11.15
C VAL A 285 15.46 0.86 -11.46
N VAL A 286 15.98 2.08 -11.55
CA VAL A 286 17.42 2.37 -11.70
C VAL A 286 17.96 2.81 -10.36
N GLN A 287 18.86 2.03 -9.77
CA GLN A 287 19.42 2.38 -8.46
C GLN A 287 20.75 3.13 -8.60
N ARG A 288 20.84 4.28 -7.93
CA ARG A 288 22.06 5.06 -7.72
C ARG A 288 22.44 5.03 -6.24
N SER A 289 23.74 4.97 -5.97
CA SER A 289 24.26 5.11 -4.61
C SER A 289 24.53 6.57 -4.33
N ILE A 290 24.03 7.09 -3.21
CA ILE A 290 24.30 8.46 -2.76
C ILE A 290 25.13 8.47 -1.47
N GLY A 291 25.82 9.59 -1.23
CA GLY A 291 26.73 9.74 -0.11
C GLY A 291 26.08 10.08 1.24
N SER A 292 24.75 10.25 1.31
CA SER A 292 24.06 10.69 2.54
C SER A 292 23.65 9.52 3.44
N THR A 293 23.55 9.79 4.74
CA THR A 293 22.84 8.95 5.71
C THR A 293 21.39 9.41 5.81
N ASN A 294 20.52 8.54 6.35
CA ASN A 294 19.13 8.86 6.60
C ASN A 294 18.73 8.40 8.00
N ASP A 295 18.37 9.35 8.87
CA ASP A 295 18.07 9.11 10.27
C ASP A 295 16.66 8.53 10.49
N LEU A 296 15.82 8.49 9.44
CA LEU A 296 14.49 7.86 9.49
C LEU A 296 14.56 6.32 9.46
N ILE A 297 15.74 5.73 9.28
CA ILE A 297 15.90 4.27 9.24
C ILE A 297 15.96 3.73 10.68
N THR A 298 14.78 3.51 11.26
CA THR A 298 14.59 2.89 12.58
C THR A 298 13.92 1.51 12.44
N PRO A 299 13.99 0.63 13.45
CA PRO A 299 13.29 -0.66 13.44
C PRO A 299 11.77 -0.53 13.19
N GLU A 300 11.14 0.49 13.77
CA GLU A 300 9.69 0.73 13.64
C GLU A 300 9.32 1.15 12.21
N VAL A 301 10.16 1.97 11.56
CA VAL A 301 9.97 2.35 10.16
C VAL A 301 10.15 1.16 9.23
N ILE A 302 11.15 0.31 9.50
CA ILE A 302 11.37 -0.93 8.75
C ILE A 302 10.14 -1.84 8.88
N ALA A 303 9.61 -1.99 10.10
CA ALA A 303 8.41 -2.79 10.34
C ALA A 303 7.20 -2.29 9.52
N VAL A 304 7.02 -0.97 9.38
CA VAL A 304 5.97 -0.41 8.52
C VAL A 304 6.18 -0.79 7.06
N VAL A 305 7.39 -0.64 6.51
CA VAL A 305 7.70 -1.01 5.12
C VAL A 305 7.42 -2.49 4.86
N GLU A 306 7.84 -3.36 5.78
CA GLU A 306 7.60 -4.79 5.68
C GLU A 306 6.11 -5.15 5.79
N ASN A 307 5.38 -4.49 6.69
CA ASN A 307 3.93 -4.65 6.81
C ASN A 307 3.20 -4.25 5.53
N GLU A 308 3.53 -3.12 4.92
CA GLU A 308 2.88 -2.67 3.68
C GLU A 308 3.09 -3.67 2.54
N ASN A 309 4.30 -4.24 2.43
CA ASN A 309 4.59 -5.30 1.46
C ASN A 309 3.81 -6.59 1.77
N ALA A 310 3.75 -7.01 3.03
CA ALA A 310 3.02 -8.22 3.43
C ALA A 310 1.51 -8.08 3.15
N VAL A 311 0.92 -6.93 3.49
CA VAL A 311 -0.49 -6.63 3.22
C VAL A 311 -0.77 -6.53 1.71
N ALA A 312 0.15 -5.96 0.94
CA ALA A 312 0.02 -5.90 -0.51
C ALA A 312 0.12 -7.29 -1.17
N ALA A 313 0.87 -8.22 -0.58
CA ALA A 313 0.99 -9.59 -1.07
C ALA A 313 -0.29 -10.42 -0.91
N LEU A 314 -1.22 -10.01 -0.04
CA LEU A 314 -2.51 -10.66 0.14
C LEU A 314 -3.41 -10.50 -1.11
N ILE A 315 -4.10 -11.57 -1.51
CA ILE A 315 -5.09 -11.54 -2.59
C ILE A 315 -6.45 -11.02 -2.10
N ASN A 316 -7.05 -11.65 -1.08
CA ASN A 316 -8.36 -11.25 -0.53
C ASN A 316 -8.50 -11.37 1.00
N HIS A 317 -7.38 -11.44 1.74
CA HIS A 317 -7.43 -11.67 3.20
C HIS A 317 -7.33 -10.40 4.04
N LYS A 318 -7.48 -9.20 3.47
CA LYS A 318 -7.32 -7.93 4.20
C LYS A 318 -8.38 -7.74 5.30
N GLU A 319 -9.63 -8.11 5.05
CA GLU A 319 -10.71 -8.05 6.05
C GLU A 319 -10.50 -9.07 7.18
N VAL A 320 -10.00 -10.26 6.82
CA VAL A 320 -9.64 -11.31 7.77
C VAL A 320 -8.49 -10.85 8.67
N LEU A 321 -7.45 -10.25 8.09
CA LEU A 321 -6.34 -9.63 8.84
C LEU A 321 -6.86 -8.62 9.87
N ALA A 322 -7.75 -7.71 9.47
CA ALA A 322 -8.32 -6.71 10.38
C ALA A 322 -9.14 -7.34 11.52
N THR A 323 -9.81 -8.47 11.26
CA THR A 323 -10.56 -9.23 12.26
C THR A 323 -9.62 -9.91 13.24
N VAL A 324 -8.62 -10.62 12.73
CA VAL A 324 -7.59 -11.30 13.54
C VAL A 324 -6.83 -10.31 14.43
N GLN A 325 -6.45 -9.15 13.89
CA GLN A 325 -5.68 -8.17 14.65
C GLN A 325 -6.46 -7.64 15.88
N LYS A 326 -7.79 -7.57 15.82
CA LYS A 326 -8.60 -7.20 17.01
C LYS A 326 -8.42 -8.20 18.14
N THR A 327 -8.47 -9.50 17.84
CA THR A 327 -8.28 -10.57 18.81
C THR A 327 -6.83 -10.63 19.29
N VAL A 328 -5.84 -10.44 18.41
CA VAL A 328 -4.42 -10.37 18.79
C VAL A 328 -4.16 -9.19 19.73
N ASN A 329 -4.73 -8.03 19.48
CA ASN A 329 -4.49 -6.83 20.28
C ASN A 329 -5.10 -6.88 21.70
N VAL A 330 -5.95 -7.88 22.00
CA VAL A 330 -6.55 -8.07 23.33
C VAL A 330 -6.02 -9.30 24.08
N GLY A 331 -4.94 -9.94 23.59
CA GLY A 331 -4.35 -11.11 24.26
C GLY A 331 -5.05 -12.43 23.93
N GLY A 332 -5.58 -12.57 22.70
CA GLY A 332 -6.35 -13.76 22.29
C GLY A 332 -5.52 -14.87 21.64
N ALA A 333 -6.10 -16.06 21.55
CA ALA A 333 -5.57 -17.20 20.80
C ALA A 333 -6.40 -17.47 19.54
N ILE A 334 -5.74 -17.56 18.39
CA ILE A 334 -6.37 -17.77 17.09
C ILE A 334 -5.70 -18.90 16.33
N GLN A 335 -6.50 -19.61 15.54
CA GLN A 335 -6.03 -20.58 14.55
C GLN A 335 -6.42 -20.12 13.16
N ILE A 336 -5.45 -20.01 12.26
CA ILE A 336 -5.69 -19.78 10.83
C ILE A 336 -5.82 -21.15 10.16
N LEU A 337 -7.03 -21.50 9.73
CA LEU A 337 -7.38 -22.84 9.29
C LEU A 337 -7.51 -22.90 7.76
N GLY A 338 -6.52 -23.47 7.08
CA GLY A 338 -6.53 -23.61 5.62
C GLY A 338 -5.63 -24.74 5.14
N PRO A 339 -5.93 -25.38 4.00
CA PRO A 339 -5.12 -26.46 3.48
C PRO A 339 -3.69 -26.01 3.19
N PHE A 340 -2.73 -26.84 3.56
CA PHE A 340 -1.34 -26.74 3.11
C PHE A 340 -1.12 -27.81 2.05
N GLY A 341 -0.91 -27.38 0.81
CA GLY A 341 -0.80 -28.28 -0.32
C GLY A 341 0.48 -29.12 -0.28
N PRO A 342 0.54 -30.23 -1.05
CA PRO A 342 1.76 -31.02 -1.19
C PRO A 342 2.94 -30.15 -1.64
N ASN A 343 4.13 -30.42 -1.09
CA ASN A 343 5.36 -29.62 -1.29
C ASN A 343 5.30 -28.20 -0.69
N SER A 344 4.72 -28.08 0.50
CA SER A 344 4.71 -26.83 1.28
C SER A 344 4.05 -25.66 0.57
N ARG A 345 2.98 -25.91 -0.19
CA ARG A 345 2.31 -24.87 -0.97
C ARG A 345 1.21 -24.23 -0.14
N ASP A 346 1.29 -22.92 0.03
CA ASP A 346 0.21 -22.14 0.63
C ASP A 346 -0.98 -22.05 -0.33
N ALA A 347 -1.89 -23.02 -0.24
CA ALA A 347 -2.94 -23.23 -1.22
C ALA A 347 -4.01 -22.13 -1.19
N HIS A 348 -4.25 -21.54 -0.02
CA HIS A 348 -5.29 -20.54 0.20
C HIS A 348 -4.79 -19.23 0.85
N GLY A 349 -3.47 -19.00 0.97
CA GLY A 349 -2.95 -17.75 1.56
C GLY A 349 -2.88 -17.74 3.08
N ARG A 350 -2.85 -18.92 3.70
CA ARG A 350 -2.76 -19.14 5.15
C ARG A 350 -1.46 -18.58 5.72
N GLU A 351 -0.32 -18.86 5.08
CA GLU A 351 1.00 -18.43 5.56
C GLU A 351 1.26 -16.97 5.22
N ASP A 352 0.80 -16.50 4.06
CA ASP A 352 0.82 -15.08 3.73
C ASP A 352 0.01 -14.25 4.75
N LEU A 353 -1.17 -14.74 5.16
CA LEU A 353 -1.97 -14.09 6.20
C LEU A 353 -1.26 -14.12 7.56
N LEU A 354 -0.66 -15.26 7.94
CA LEU A 354 0.15 -15.35 9.16
C LEU A 354 1.26 -14.30 9.15
N GLU A 355 2.04 -14.21 8.07
CA GLU A 355 3.11 -13.22 7.93
C GLU A 355 2.56 -11.78 8.03
N ALA A 356 1.45 -11.48 7.37
CA ALA A 356 0.82 -10.16 7.46
C ALA A 356 0.36 -9.81 8.90
N ILE A 357 -0.17 -10.77 9.66
CA ILE A 357 -0.55 -10.58 11.07
C ILE A 357 0.69 -10.27 11.92
N LEU A 358 1.79 -10.98 11.70
CA LEU A 358 3.02 -10.80 12.45
C LEU A 358 3.67 -9.45 12.15
N ARG A 359 3.75 -9.05 10.88
CA ARG A 359 4.26 -7.72 10.51
C ARG A 359 3.38 -6.61 11.05
N ARG A 360 2.05 -6.77 11.00
CA ARG A 360 1.11 -5.81 11.57
C ARG A 360 1.28 -5.68 13.08
N SER A 361 1.48 -6.80 13.77
CA SER A 361 1.71 -6.82 15.21
C SER A 361 3.00 -6.08 15.61
N THR A 362 4.08 -6.20 14.82
CA THR A 362 5.30 -5.42 15.03
C THR A 362 5.05 -3.91 14.86
N VAL A 363 4.25 -3.50 13.86
CA VAL A 363 3.86 -2.08 13.67
C VAL A 363 3.02 -1.56 14.83
N ASP A 364 2.16 -2.41 15.40
CA ASP A 364 1.33 -2.07 16.56
C ASP A 364 2.15 -2.07 17.89
N GLY A 365 3.46 -2.34 17.83
CA GLY A 365 4.39 -2.26 18.96
C GLY A 365 4.55 -3.55 19.77
N HIS A 366 4.03 -4.68 19.26
CA HIS A 366 4.11 -5.97 19.94
C HIS A 366 5.46 -6.65 19.70
N GLU A 367 5.96 -7.38 20.69
CA GLU A 367 7.11 -8.27 20.56
C GLU A 367 6.68 -9.57 19.87
N VAL A 368 7.15 -9.78 18.64
CA VAL A 368 6.75 -10.94 17.84
C VAL A 368 7.78 -12.04 17.96
N VAL A 369 7.34 -13.24 18.33
CA VAL A 369 8.15 -14.43 18.55
C VAL A 369 7.62 -15.55 17.67
N ARG A 370 8.44 -16.04 16.76
CA ARG A 370 8.00 -16.85 15.62
C ARG A 370 8.62 -18.24 15.67
N HIS A 371 7.87 -19.19 15.12
CA HIS A 371 8.39 -20.45 14.66
C HIS A 371 7.94 -20.63 13.22
N TRP A 372 8.89 -20.49 12.30
CA TRP A 372 8.69 -20.82 10.90
C TRP A 372 9.06 -22.27 10.68
N ARG A 373 8.27 -22.95 9.86
CA ARG A 373 8.71 -24.19 9.25
C ARG A 373 9.91 -23.88 8.36
N LEU A 374 11.11 -24.02 8.91
CA LEU A 374 12.33 -24.10 8.11
C LEU A 374 12.20 -25.37 7.26
N ASP A 375 12.77 -25.37 6.05
CA ASP A 375 12.84 -26.46 5.07
C ASP A 375 13.53 -27.74 5.59
N SER A 376 13.23 -28.15 6.82
CA SER A 376 13.71 -29.37 7.43
C SER A 376 12.99 -30.55 6.80
N THR A 377 13.79 -31.56 6.46
CA THR A 377 13.30 -32.85 5.94
C THR A 377 12.61 -33.67 7.04
N SER A 378 12.80 -33.30 8.30
CA SER A 378 12.16 -33.90 9.48
C SER A 378 10.85 -33.21 9.82
N ARG A 379 9.91 -33.96 10.41
CA ARG A 379 8.72 -33.36 11.01
C ARG A 379 9.12 -32.54 12.25
N PRO A 380 8.58 -31.32 12.42
CA PRO A 380 8.83 -30.55 13.63
C PRO A 380 8.24 -31.25 14.86
N THR A 381 8.84 -30.99 16.02
CA THR A 381 8.36 -31.40 17.34
C THR A 381 7.90 -30.18 18.13
N ALA A 382 7.19 -30.40 19.24
CA ALA A 382 6.83 -29.30 20.13
C ALA A 382 8.06 -28.68 20.82
N ALA A 383 9.15 -29.46 20.99
CA ALA A 383 10.41 -28.95 21.50
C ALA A 383 11.05 -27.96 20.52
N ASP A 384 10.98 -28.23 19.22
CA ASP A 384 11.48 -27.31 18.18
C ASP A 384 10.76 -25.96 18.21
N ILE A 385 9.43 -25.97 18.35
CA ILE A 385 8.63 -24.73 18.48
C ILE A 385 9.03 -23.94 19.72
N LEU A 386 9.09 -24.61 20.88
CA LEU A 386 9.48 -23.96 22.13
C LEU A 386 10.91 -23.43 22.07
N CYS A 387 11.82 -24.14 21.40
CA CYS A 387 13.20 -23.73 21.20
C CYS A 387 13.27 -22.46 20.34
N SER A 388 12.56 -22.41 19.19
CA SER A 388 12.48 -21.21 18.36
C SER A 388 11.89 -20.03 19.12
N TRP A 389 10.79 -20.25 19.85
CA TRP A 389 10.18 -19.19 20.65
C TRP A 389 11.11 -18.67 21.74
N ALA A 390 11.82 -19.56 22.44
CA ALA A 390 12.78 -19.16 23.45
C ALA A 390 13.92 -18.33 22.85
N GLN A 391 14.48 -18.76 21.72
CA GLN A 391 15.56 -18.04 21.04
C GLN A 391 15.11 -16.65 20.57
N GLU A 392 13.95 -16.55 19.90
CA GLU A 392 13.43 -15.26 19.43
C GLU A 392 13.01 -14.33 20.58
N ALA A 393 12.56 -14.87 21.72
CA ALA A 393 12.33 -14.11 22.94
C ALA A 393 13.63 -13.71 23.69
N GLY A 394 14.80 -14.03 23.16
CA GLY A 394 16.10 -13.71 23.76
C GLY A 394 16.47 -14.57 24.97
N ILE A 395 15.87 -15.76 25.11
CA ILE A 395 16.19 -16.72 26.17
C ILE A 395 17.41 -17.53 25.73
N ALA A 396 18.49 -17.46 26.52
CA ALA A 396 19.69 -18.24 26.26
C ALA A 396 19.44 -19.74 26.50
N ILE A 397 19.64 -20.56 25.46
CA ILE A 397 19.59 -22.01 25.57
C ILE A 397 20.99 -22.51 25.98
N ARG A 398 21.05 -23.30 27.06
CA ARG A 398 22.33 -23.80 27.59
C ARG A 398 22.99 -24.79 26.62
N PRO A 399 24.33 -24.81 26.52
CA PRO A 399 25.03 -25.81 25.71
C PRO A 399 24.71 -27.24 26.17
N GLY A 400 24.57 -28.17 25.23
CA GLY A 400 24.29 -29.58 25.52
C GLY A 400 22.82 -29.89 25.78
N PHE A 401 21.94 -28.88 25.70
CA PHE A 401 20.49 -29.02 25.88
C PHE A 401 19.88 -30.04 24.92
N GLU A 402 20.43 -30.17 23.71
CA GLU A 402 20.07 -31.16 22.70
C GLU A 402 20.27 -32.62 23.14
N ASN A 403 21.10 -32.87 24.16
CA ASN A 403 21.36 -34.22 24.68
C ASN A 403 20.38 -34.65 25.78
N GLU A 404 19.52 -33.74 26.23
CA GLU A 404 18.56 -34.04 27.28
C GLU A 404 17.35 -34.81 26.75
N THR A 405 16.59 -35.40 27.67
CA THR A 405 15.32 -36.02 27.29
C THR A 405 14.37 -34.94 26.79
N GLU A 406 13.59 -35.27 25.76
CA GLU A 406 12.63 -34.35 25.17
C GLU A 406 11.63 -33.77 26.18
N LEU A 407 11.24 -34.58 27.20
CA LEU A 407 10.37 -34.11 28.28
C LEU A 407 11.05 -33.03 29.14
N THR A 408 12.33 -33.22 29.47
CA THR A 408 13.13 -32.22 30.19
C THR A 408 13.21 -30.94 29.37
N GLN A 409 13.54 -31.06 28.08
CA GLN A 409 13.66 -29.91 27.18
C GLN A 409 12.37 -29.09 27.13
N ARG A 410 11.23 -29.76 26.88
CA ARG A 410 9.92 -29.12 26.81
C ARG A 410 9.55 -28.42 28.12
N THR A 411 9.85 -29.03 29.27
CA THR A 411 9.51 -28.48 30.59
C THR A 411 10.36 -27.26 30.90
N GLU A 412 11.67 -27.32 30.66
CA GLU A 412 12.59 -26.20 30.90
C GLU A 412 12.30 -25.01 29.98
N LEU A 413 12.11 -25.25 28.67
CA LEU A 413 11.79 -24.18 27.72
C LEU A 413 10.46 -23.51 28.03
N LEU A 414 9.42 -24.28 28.35
CA LEU A 414 8.12 -23.73 28.71
C LEU A 414 8.21 -22.89 29.99
N GLY A 415 8.91 -23.38 31.02
CA GLY A 415 9.11 -22.62 32.26
C GLY A 415 9.87 -21.31 32.03
N ALA A 416 10.93 -21.35 31.22
CA ALA A 416 11.71 -20.16 30.87
C ALA A 416 10.88 -19.15 30.07
N LEU A 417 10.08 -19.61 29.09
CA LEU A 417 9.17 -18.77 28.31
C LEU A 417 8.11 -18.12 29.21
N VAL A 418 7.42 -18.89 30.05
CA VAL A 418 6.42 -18.34 30.98
C VAL A 418 7.03 -17.26 31.87
N SER A 419 8.23 -17.49 32.42
CA SER A 419 8.94 -16.47 33.20
C SER A 419 9.20 -15.22 32.36
N LYS A 420 9.83 -15.36 31.19
CA LYS A 420 10.21 -14.25 30.31
C LYS A 420 9.01 -13.41 29.87
N LEU A 421 7.91 -14.06 29.50
CA LEU A 421 6.72 -13.39 28.97
C LEU A 421 5.91 -12.70 30.09
N ASN A 422 5.98 -13.22 31.32
CA ASN A 422 5.40 -12.58 32.49
C ASN A 422 6.25 -11.39 32.99
N ASP A 423 7.52 -11.32 32.62
CA ASP A 423 8.46 -10.29 33.01
C ASP A 423 8.43 -9.10 32.04
N GLY A 424 7.49 -8.17 32.24
CA GLY A 424 7.50 -6.86 31.58
C GLY A 424 6.14 -6.36 31.12
N PRO A 425 6.07 -5.11 30.64
CA PRO A 425 4.83 -4.52 30.13
C PRO A 425 4.55 -4.86 28.66
N SER A 426 5.52 -5.47 27.94
CA SER A 426 5.41 -5.77 26.51
C SER A 426 4.31 -6.78 26.24
N HIS A 427 3.56 -6.58 25.16
CA HIS A 427 2.64 -7.57 24.62
C HIS A 427 3.41 -8.47 23.65
N PHE A 428 3.37 -9.79 23.87
CA PHE A 428 4.01 -10.78 23.02
C PHE A 428 3.01 -11.45 22.08
N VAL A 429 3.38 -11.60 20.82
CA VAL A 429 2.63 -12.40 19.83
C VAL A 429 3.47 -13.61 19.46
N LEU A 430 3.09 -14.76 20.01
CA LEU A 430 3.72 -16.05 19.72
C LEU A 430 3.05 -16.67 18.49
N SER A 431 3.85 -17.10 17.52
CA SER A 431 3.31 -17.74 16.33
C SER A 431 4.01 -19.03 15.95
N ALA A 432 3.24 -19.99 15.45
CA ALA A 432 3.80 -21.19 14.85
C ALA A 432 3.07 -21.54 13.56
N SER A 433 3.86 -21.68 12.49
CA SER A 433 3.37 -22.08 11.18
C SER A 433 3.15 -23.60 11.11
N SER A 434 2.11 -24.02 10.40
CA SER A 434 1.87 -25.40 9.97
C SER A 434 1.88 -26.41 11.12
N VAL A 435 1.23 -26.09 12.24
CA VAL A 435 1.22 -26.96 13.43
C VAL A 435 0.54 -28.30 13.19
N ASP A 436 -0.24 -28.43 12.11
CA ASP A 436 -0.84 -29.68 11.68
C ASP A 436 0.17 -30.74 11.18
N GLU A 437 1.44 -30.37 11.00
CA GLU A 437 2.52 -31.30 10.65
C GLU A 437 3.18 -31.97 11.85
N LEU A 438 2.89 -31.48 13.06
CA LEU A 438 3.39 -32.06 14.30
C LEU A 438 2.88 -33.50 14.48
N GLY A 439 3.70 -34.33 15.14
CA GLY A 439 3.22 -35.62 15.63
C GLY A 439 2.01 -35.44 16.55
N LYS A 440 1.07 -36.41 16.58
CA LYS A 440 -0.14 -36.32 17.43
C LYS A 440 0.18 -36.03 18.91
N GLY A 441 1.30 -36.57 19.41
CA GLY A 441 1.77 -36.34 20.77
C GLY A 441 2.25 -34.89 21.00
N ASP A 442 3.09 -34.38 20.09
CA ASP A 442 3.56 -32.98 20.08
C ASP A 442 2.42 -31.99 19.98
N LEU A 443 1.50 -32.24 19.06
CA LEU A 443 0.34 -31.40 18.84
C LEU A 443 -0.55 -31.32 20.08
N LYS A 444 -0.82 -32.49 20.69
CA LYS A 444 -1.58 -32.57 21.93
C LYS A 444 -0.86 -31.83 23.06
N PHE A 445 0.46 -31.96 23.16
CA PHE A 445 1.26 -31.25 24.16
C PHE A 445 1.23 -29.73 23.95
N LEU A 446 1.39 -29.27 22.71
CA LEU A 446 1.30 -27.84 22.37
C LEU A 446 -0.07 -27.28 22.77
N ILE A 447 -1.15 -27.90 22.32
CA ILE A 447 -2.52 -27.38 22.49
C ILE A 447 -3.09 -27.57 23.90
N ARG A 448 -2.74 -28.65 24.60
CA ARG A 448 -3.30 -28.95 25.94
C ARG A 448 -2.38 -28.58 27.10
N THR A 449 -1.11 -28.31 26.85
CA THR A 449 -0.14 -27.98 27.90
C THR A 449 0.48 -26.61 27.70
N VAL A 450 1.17 -26.40 26.58
CA VAL A 450 1.94 -25.16 26.33
C VAL A 450 1.01 -23.96 26.23
N CYS A 451 0.07 -23.99 25.29
CA CYS A 451 -0.75 -22.81 25.01
C CYS A 451 -1.66 -22.42 26.17
N PRO A 452 -2.35 -23.33 26.90
CA PRO A 452 -3.10 -22.95 28.10
C PRO A 452 -2.25 -22.27 29.17
N GLN A 453 -1.00 -22.71 29.38
CA GLN A 453 -0.10 -22.07 30.35
C GLN A 453 0.38 -20.69 29.90
N LEU A 454 0.49 -20.45 28.60
CA LEU A 454 0.88 -19.14 28.07
C LEU A 454 -0.31 -18.17 28.03
N MET A 455 -1.52 -18.67 27.76
CA MET A 455 -2.76 -17.87 27.67
C MET A 455 -3.29 -17.39 29.03
N VAL A 456 -2.75 -17.86 30.16
CA VAL A 456 -3.06 -17.22 31.47
C VAL A 456 -2.33 -15.89 31.64
N LEU A 457 -1.34 -15.60 30.80
CA LEU A 457 -0.58 -14.35 30.82
C LEU A 457 -1.38 -13.27 30.07
N PRO A 458 -1.65 -12.10 30.70
CA PRO A 458 -2.55 -11.09 30.16
C PRO A 458 -2.01 -10.36 28.91
N ASN A 459 -0.71 -10.48 28.66
CA ASN A 459 0.04 -9.77 27.62
C ASN A 459 0.55 -10.74 26.53
N VAL A 460 -0.07 -11.91 26.37
CA VAL A 460 0.33 -12.91 25.37
C VAL A 460 -0.83 -13.20 24.43
N SER A 461 -0.53 -13.15 23.13
CA SER A 461 -1.39 -13.65 22.07
C SER A 461 -0.72 -14.82 21.37
N ILE A 462 -1.53 -15.79 20.92
CA ILE A 462 -1.03 -16.97 20.20
C ILE A 462 -1.72 -17.04 18.84
N VAL A 463 -0.94 -17.16 17.77
CA VAL A 463 -1.44 -17.32 16.40
C VAL A 463 -0.84 -18.56 15.79
N LEU A 464 -1.65 -19.59 15.58
CA LEU A 464 -1.21 -20.83 14.93
C LEU A 464 -1.78 -20.92 13.52
N SER A 465 -1.01 -21.39 12.55
CA SER A 465 -1.56 -21.79 11.25
C SER A 465 -1.64 -23.32 11.15
N ALA A 466 -2.75 -23.82 10.62
CA ALA A 466 -2.99 -25.26 10.54
C ALA A 466 -3.98 -25.64 9.42
N SER A 467 -4.07 -26.93 9.08
CA SER A 467 -5.07 -27.43 8.11
C SER A 467 -6.49 -27.34 8.66
N SER A 468 -7.51 -27.31 7.79
CA SER A 468 -8.91 -27.23 8.24
C SER A 468 -9.36 -28.46 9.05
N ALA A 469 -8.65 -29.59 8.95
CA ALA A 469 -8.87 -30.76 9.79
C ALA A 469 -8.38 -30.56 11.24
N PHE A 470 -7.64 -29.48 11.51
CA PHE A 470 -7.03 -29.16 12.80
C PHE A 470 -7.99 -28.54 13.82
N ALA A 471 -9.29 -28.43 13.54
CA ALA A 471 -10.25 -27.83 14.48
C ALA A 471 -10.08 -28.42 15.90
N THR A 472 -9.46 -27.63 16.79
CA THR A 472 -9.07 -28.14 18.11
C THR A 472 -10.29 -28.25 19.00
N GLU A 473 -10.25 -29.18 19.95
CA GLU A 473 -11.25 -29.25 21.03
C GLU A 473 -11.22 -28.04 21.99
N GLN A 474 -10.23 -27.15 21.85
CA GLN A 474 -10.14 -25.92 22.62
C GLN A 474 -11.09 -24.87 22.04
N ASN A 475 -11.68 -24.02 22.90
CA ASN A 475 -12.54 -22.89 22.54
C ASN A 475 -11.76 -21.73 21.86
N TRP A 476 -10.80 -22.03 21.00
CA TRP A 476 -10.07 -21.02 20.26
C TRP A 476 -10.87 -20.58 19.04
N GLU A 477 -10.69 -19.32 18.67
CA GLU A 477 -11.28 -18.81 17.44
C GLU A 477 -10.55 -19.42 16.24
N GLY A 478 -11.22 -20.32 15.53
CA GLY A 478 -10.77 -20.84 14.26
C GLY A 478 -11.20 -19.93 13.13
N ILE A 479 -10.25 -19.37 12.39
CA ILE A 479 -10.47 -18.50 11.24
C ILE A 479 -10.27 -19.32 9.97
N PRO A 480 -11.34 -19.84 9.35
CA PRO A 480 -11.23 -20.62 8.13
C PRO A 480 -10.79 -19.75 6.96
N ILE A 481 -9.75 -20.18 6.25
CA ILE A 481 -9.30 -19.58 5.00
C ILE A 481 -9.73 -20.47 3.85
N GLY A 482 -10.78 -19.99 3.16
CA GLY A 482 -11.34 -20.65 1.97
C GLY A 482 -10.52 -20.36 0.70
N PRO A 483 -10.85 -21.05 -0.39
CA PRO A 483 -10.27 -20.74 -1.69
C PRO A 483 -10.59 -19.30 -2.07
N VAL A 484 -9.65 -18.64 -2.70
CA VAL A 484 -9.83 -17.27 -3.18
C VAL A 484 -10.72 -17.27 -4.40
N SER A 485 -11.65 -16.32 -4.52
CA SER A 485 -12.54 -16.24 -5.69
C SER A 485 -11.76 -15.91 -6.97
N ALA A 486 -12.28 -16.32 -8.14
CA ALA A 486 -11.68 -15.95 -9.42
C ALA A 486 -11.59 -14.42 -9.60
N ALA A 487 -12.61 -13.69 -9.15
CA ALA A 487 -12.59 -12.22 -9.17
C ALA A 487 -11.42 -11.64 -8.37
N ALA A 488 -11.19 -12.13 -7.15
CA ALA A 488 -10.08 -11.65 -6.33
C ALA A 488 -8.71 -12.02 -6.92
N ARG A 489 -8.56 -13.23 -7.48
CA ARG A 489 -7.34 -13.63 -8.22
C ARG A 489 -7.12 -12.72 -9.43
N GLY A 490 -8.18 -12.40 -10.17
CA GLY A 490 -8.15 -11.48 -11.31
C GLY A 490 -7.66 -10.09 -10.92
N ILE A 491 -8.21 -9.51 -9.84
CA ILE A 491 -7.78 -8.21 -9.29
C ILE A 491 -6.30 -8.23 -8.85
N TYR A 492 -5.80 -9.34 -8.32
CA TYR A 492 -4.39 -9.46 -7.96
C TYR A 492 -3.49 -9.58 -9.20
N LEU A 493 -3.87 -10.41 -10.17
CA LEU A 493 -3.11 -10.59 -11.42
C LEU A 493 -3.16 -9.35 -12.30
N SER A 494 -4.23 -8.55 -12.20
CA SER A 494 -4.36 -7.27 -12.89
C SER A 494 -3.42 -6.19 -12.34
N ARG A 495 -2.43 -6.55 -11.52
CA ARG A 495 -1.26 -5.72 -11.21
C ARG A 495 -0.10 -5.99 -12.17
N TYR A 496 -0.07 -7.18 -12.78
CA TYR A 496 1.09 -7.69 -13.51
C TYR A 496 0.82 -7.92 -15.01
N MET A 497 -0.43 -8.21 -15.41
CA MET A 497 -0.83 -8.52 -16.81
C MET A 497 -2.20 -7.94 -17.21
N ASP A 498 -2.45 -7.62 -18.50
CA ASP A 498 -3.72 -7.04 -19.00
C ASP A 498 -4.96 -7.62 -18.30
N GLY A 499 -5.94 -6.77 -17.98
CA GLY A 499 -7.11 -7.16 -17.18
C GLY A 499 -7.86 -8.38 -17.73
N LYS A 500 -7.98 -8.53 -19.05
CA LYS A 500 -8.64 -9.69 -19.66
C LYS A 500 -7.82 -10.97 -19.51
N ASP A 501 -6.50 -10.86 -19.67
CA ASP A 501 -5.59 -11.98 -19.47
C ASP A 501 -5.57 -12.40 -17.99
N ALA A 502 -5.57 -11.42 -17.07
CA ALA A 502 -5.68 -11.65 -15.64
C ALA A 502 -6.97 -12.39 -15.27
N GLU A 503 -8.12 -11.99 -15.83
CA GLU A 503 -9.40 -12.69 -15.64
C GLU A 503 -9.35 -14.12 -16.19
N LEU A 504 -8.80 -14.32 -17.39
CA LEU A 504 -8.68 -15.64 -18.01
C LEU A 504 -7.77 -16.55 -17.19
N VAL A 505 -6.58 -16.07 -16.78
CA VAL A 505 -5.67 -16.83 -15.92
C VAL A 505 -6.32 -17.12 -14.58
N ALA A 506 -7.04 -16.17 -14.00
CA ALA A 506 -7.74 -16.34 -12.73
C ALA A 506 -8.89 -17.37 -12.81
N GLN A 507 -9.59 -17.48 -13.94
CA GLN A 507 -10.63 -18.50 -14.17
C GLN A 507 -10.03 -19.90 -14.30
N ASN A 508 -8.82 -20.01 -14.89
CA ASN A 508 -8.15 -21.29 -15.13
C ASN A 508 -7.18 -21.71 -14.01
N THR A 509 -6.90 -20.83 -13.05
CA THR A 509 -5.98 -21.08 -11.94
C THR A 509 -6.74 -21.07 -10.62
N GLU A 510 -6.91 -22.24 -10.01
CA GLU A 510 -7.67 -22.36 -8.75
C GLU A 510 -6.83 -22.10 -7.50
N GLU A 511 -5.53 -22.42 -7.53
CA GLU A 511 -4.65 -22.34 -6.36
C GLU A 511 -4.05 -20.95 -6.13
N TYR A 512 -4.08 -20.47 -4.89
CA TYR A 512 -3.45 -19.22 -4.45
C TYR A 512 -1.95 -19.15 -4.80
N SER A 513 -1.19 -20.19 -4.45
CA SER A 513 0.25 -20.24 -4.74
C SER A 513 0.56 -20.23 -6.24
N ALA A 514 -0.33 -20.79 -7.08
CA ALA A 514 -0.16 -20.78 -8.52
C ALA A 514 -0.33 -19.36 -9.08
N VAL A 515 -1.32 -18.61 -8.60
CA VAL A 515 -1.50 -17.19 -8.94
C VAL A 515 -0.25 -16.37 -8.62
N LYS A 516 0.34 -16.54 -7.42
CA LYS A 516 1.57 -15.83 -7.07
C LYS A 516 2.76 -16.22 -7.94
N ARG A 517 2.88 -17.50 -8.33
CA ARG A 517 3.91 -17.95 -9.28
C ARG A 517 3.74 -17.32 -10.67
N TYR A 518 2.51 -17.17 -11.15
CA TYR A 518 2.24 -16.44 -12.39
C TYR A 518 2.69 -14.98 -12.28
N ALA A 519 2.30 -14.28 -11.21
CA ALA A 519 2.74 -12.91 -10.97
C ALA A 519 4.27 -12.76 -10.96
N ILE A 520 4.99 -13.68 -10.31
CA ILE A 520 6.47 -13.66 -10.28
C ILE A 520 7.06 -13.85 -11.68
N ARG A 521 6.49 -14.73 -12.51
CA ARG A 521 6.97 -14.94 -13.89
C ARG A 521 6.83 -13.67 -14.72
N GLU A 522 5.70 -12.99 -14.62
CA GLU A 522 5.45 -11.73 -15.34
C GLU A 522 6.39 -10.60 -14.89
N ILE A 523 6.79 -10.57 -13.61
CA ILE A 523 7.77 -9.59 -13.11
C ILE A 523 9.16 -9.85 -13.71
N VAL A 524 9.52 -11.12 -13.96
CA VAL A 524 10.85 -11.52 -14.43
C VAL A 524 10.98 -11.45 -15.96
N SER A 525 9.87 -11.63 -16.70
CA SER A 525 9.79 -11.48 -18.16
C SER A 525 9.79 -10.03 -18.60
#